data_AF-A0A9E7C0Q6-F1
#
_entry.id   AF-A0A9E7C0Q6-F1
#
_cell.length_a   1.000
_cell.length_b   1.000
_cell.length_c   1.000
_cell.angle_alpha   90.00
_cell.angle_beta   90.00
_cell.angle_gamma   90.00
#
_symmetry.space_group_name_H-M   'P 1'
#
loop_
_entity.id
_entity.type
_entity.pdbx_description
1 polymer ?
#
loop_
_entity_poly.entity_id
_entity_poly.type
_entity_poly.pdbx_seq_one_letter_code
_entity_poly.pdbx_strand_id
1 'polypeptide(L)'
;MAVLIVSVLLCGGALSACGTDKEAQQRTQEIEAAAKRKAQQAAAERRAKKKAEAEARNLVESCEHAMGEFQDSISELDSRLNVGLSYDEYTDKLGDVQVTYDQVDYDELDDNPRCLSGVGVPLESALNQYLKAANIWSDCFDDVSCSNDSIQGSLQLRWAKASAKIRAAKNGMDDLGTPRSGTS
;
A
#
# COMPACT_ATOMS: atom_id res chain seq x y z
N MET A 1 58.80 -76.39 38.85
CA MET A 1 57.99 -75.43 38.08
C MET A 1 57.24 -76.19 36.99
N ALA A 2 55.93 -76.31 37.12
CA ALA A 2 54.94 -76.45 36.02
C ALA A 2 53.56 -76.62 36.67
N VAL A 3 52.81 -75.53 36.71
CA VAL A 3 51.38 -75.48 37.06
C VAL A 3 50.60 -75.76 35.78
N LEU A 4 49.53 -76.56 35.84
CA LEU A 4 48.40 -76.45 34.91
C LEU A 4 47.15 -77.05 35.58
N ILE A 5 46.33 -76.19 36.17
CA ILE A 5 44.97 -76.49 36.60
C ILE A 5 44.04 -76.04 35.48
N VAL A 6 43.29 -76.99 34.94
CA VAL A 6 42.16 -76.78 34.04
C VAL A 6 40.96 -76.37 34.88
N SER A 7 40.37 -75.20 34.57
CA SER A 7 38.99 -74.87 34.97
C SER A 7 38.27 -74.20 33.80
N VAL A 8 37.31 -74.96 33.27
CA VAL A 8 36.25 -74.54 32.33
C VAL A 8 35.32 -73.57 33.05
N LEU A 9 34.91 -72.47 32.42
CA LEU A 9 33.56 -71.94 32.64
C LEU A 9 33.08 -71.08 31.46
N LEU A 10 31.97 -71.54 30.87
CA LEU A 10 31.15 -70.84 29.91
C LEU A 10 30.51 -69.59 30.54
N CYS A 11 30.66 -68.44 29.87
CA CYS A 11 29.69 -67.34 29.81
C CYS A 11 29.54 -67.04 28.32
N GLY A 12 28.39 -67.03 27.68
CA GLY A 12 27.08 -66.53 28.09
C GLY A 12 26.64 -65.60 26.94
N GLY A 13 25.41 -65.77 26.45
CA GLY A 13 24.95 -65.29 25.14
C GLY A 13 25.32 -63.85 24.77
N ALA A 14 25.85 -63.69 23.56
CA ALA A 14 25.88 -62.41 22.87
C ALA A 14 24.45 -62.02 22.49
N LEU A 15 23.76 -61.32 23.38
CA LEU A 15 22.56 -60.55 23.07
C LEU A 15 22.91 -59.57 21.95
N SER A 16 22.28 -59.77 20.78
CA SER A 16 22.25 -58.81 19.68
C SER A 16 21.46 -57.57 20.15
N ALA A 17 22.16 -56.63 20.78
CA ALA A 17 21.63 -55.36 21.27
C ALA A 17 22.34 -54.17 20.58
N CYS A 18 22.40 -54.19 19.24
CA CYS A 18 22.98 -53.11 18.41
C CYS A 18 21.92 -52.40 17.53
N GLY A 19 20.63 -52.45 17.91
CA GLY A 19 19.52 -51.83 17.16
C GLY A 19 19.10 -50.45 17.64
N THR A 20 19.24 -50.16 18.94
CA THR A 20 18.65 -48.97 19.59
C THR A 20 19.42 -47.67 19.36
N ASP A 21 20.73 -47.74 19.13
CA ASP A 21 21.56 -46.53 18.99
C ASP A 21 21.39 -45.83 17.64
N LYS A 22 21.16 -46.61 16.57
CA LYS A 22 20.97 -46.06 15.22
C LYS A 22 19.62 -45.37 15.06
N GLU A 23 18.56 -45.93 15.63
CA GLU A 23 17.22 -45.34 15.60
C GLU A 23 17.15 -44.04 16.41
N ALA A 24 17.82 -43.98 17.57
CA ALA A 24 17.91 -42.77 18.38
C ALA A 24 18.71 -41.65 17.67
N GLN A 25 19.80 -42.00 16.99
CA GLN A 25 20.57 -41.06 16.18
C GLN A 25 19.77 -40.53 14.98
N GLN A 26 19.03 -41.39 14.28
CA GLN A 26 18.18 -40.98 13.15
C GLN A 26 17.08 -40.00 13.57
N ARG A 27 16.36 -40.27 14.66
CA ARG A 27 15.33 -39.36 15.18
C ARG A 27 15.90 -37.99 15.57
N THR A 28 17.10 -37.97 16.15
CA THR A 28 17.78 -36.72 16.50
C THR A 28 18.13 -35.90 15.25
N GLN A 29 18.63 -36.56 14.20
CA GLN A 29 18.93 -35.90 12.91
C GLN A 29 17.67 -35.37 12.23
N GLU A 30 16.56 -36.12 12.26
CA GLU A 30 15.28 -35.68 11.70
C GLU A 30 14.72 -34.45 12.43
N ILE A 31 14.79 -34.43 13.77
CA ILE A 31 14.37 -33.30 14.59
C ILE A 31 15.24 -32.06 14.29
N GLU A 32 16.56 -32.23 14.20
CA GLU A 32 17.48 -31.13 13.87
C GLU A 32 17.24 -30.61 12.45
N ALA A 33 17.02 -31.50 11.48
CA ALA A 33 16.69 -31.14 10.11
C ALA A 33 15.34 -30.41 10.03
N ALA A 34 14.33 -30.87 10.76
CA ALA A 34 13.03 -30.21 10.84
C ALA A 34 13.13 -28.82 11.51
N ALA A 35 13.91 -28.69 12.58
CA ALA A 35 14.19 -27.41 13.22
C ALA A 35 14.92 -26.45 12.29
N LYS A 36 15.94 -26.92 11.55
CA LYS A 36 16.64 -26.14 10.52
C LYS A 36 15.70 -25.69 9.41
N ARG A 37 14.83 -26.56 8.91
CA ARG A 37 13.82 -26.22 7.89
C ARG A 37 12.86 -25.14 8.40
N LYS A 38 12.32 -25.29 9.61
CA LYS A 38 11.45 -24.27 10.22
C LYS A 38 12.16 -22.92 10.40
N ALA A 39 13.42 -22.94 10.85
CA ALA A 39 14.21 -21.72 10.99
C ALA A 39 14.49 -21.05 9.64
N GLN A 40 14.79 -21.83 8.60
CA GLN A 40 14.97 -21.33 7.23
C GLN A 40 13.68 -20.74 6.66
N GLN A 41 12.54 -21.39 6.87
CA GLN A 41 11.22 -20.88 6.45
C GLN A 41 10.90 -19.56 7.15
N ALA A 42 11.01 -19.50 8.48
CA ALA A 42 10.77 -18.27 9.24
C ALA A 42 11.74 -17.14 8.82
N ALA A 43 12.98 -17.45 8.49
CA ALA A 43 13.94 -16.47 7.98
C ALA A 43 13.56 -15.98 6.57
N ALA A 44 13.10 -16.87 5.69
CA ALA A 44 12.63 -16.52 4.35
C ALA A 44 11.37 -15.65 4.40
N GLU A 45 10.39 -15.99 5.23
CA GLU A 45 9.17 -15.19 5.45
C GLU A 45 9.51 -13.79 5.99
N ARG A 46 10.41 -13.70 6.98
CA ARG A 46 10.86 -12.40 7.49
C ARG A 46 11.55 -11.55 6.42
N ARG A 47 12.34 -12.16 5.54
CA ARG A 47 12.99 -11.46 4.42
C ARG A 47 11.97 -11.00 3.38
N ALA A 48 11.01 -11.86 3.03
CA ALA A 48 9.94 -11.53 2.10
C ALA A 48 9.07 -10.38 2.63
N LYS A 49 8.69 -10.42 3.91
CA LYS A 49 7.95 -9.33 4.57
C LYS A 49 8.71 -8.00 4.52
N LYS A 50 10.00 -7.99 4.91
CA LYS A 50 10.82 -6.76 4.86
C LYS A 50 10.96 -6.20 3.45
N LYS A 51 11.11 -7.08 2.45
CA LYS A 51 11.18 -6.68 1.04
C LYS A 51 9.85 -6.04 0.59
N ALA A 52 8.72 -6.69 0.89
CA ALA A 52 7.40 -6.16 0.54
C ALA A 52 7.10 -4.82 1.24
N GLU A 53 7.51 -4.64 2.50
CA GLU A 53 7.40 -3.35 3.21
C GLU A 53 8.28 -2.26 2.58
N ALA A 54 9.49 -2.61 2.12
CA ALA A 54 10.35 -1.64 1.43
C ALA A 54 9.78 -1.24 0.06
N GLU A 55 9.26 -2.21 -0.71
CA GLU A 55 8.59 -1.94 -1.97
C GLU A 55 7.35 -1.06 -1.78
N ALA A 56 6.52 -1.34 -0.76
CA ALA A 56 5.35 -0.53 -0.44
C ALA A 56 5.74 0.91 -0.07
N ARG A 57 6.79 1.11 0.73
CA ARG A 57 7.31 2.46 1.04
C ARG A 57 7.76 3.20 -0.22
N ASN A 58 8.54 2.55 -1.09
CA ASN A 58 9.00 3.18 -2.33
C ASN A 58 7.82 3.58 -3.25
N LEU A 59 6.76 2.78 -3.28
CA LEU A 59 5.54 3.10 -4.04
C LEU A 59 4.81 4.32 -3.48
N VAL A 60 4.76 4.48 -2.14
CA VAL A 60 4.20 5.67 -1.50
C VAL A 60 5.08 6.88 -1.79
N GLU A 61 6.38 6.79 -1.52
CA GLU A 61 7.33 7.91 -1.69
C GLU A 61 7.34 8.44 -3.13
N SER A 62 7.36 7.56 -4.13
CA SER A 62 7.27 7.97 -5.55
C SER A 62 5.92 8.61 -5.88
N CYS A 63 4.82 8.09 -5.34
CA CYS A 63 3.49 8.67 -5.59
C CYS A 63 3.31 10.02 -4.90
N GLU A 64 3.79 10.16 -3.67
CA GLU A 64 3.81 11.44 -2.95
C GLU A 64 4.68 12.47 -3.65
N HIS A 65 5.83 12.05 -4.19
CA HIS A 65 6.70 12.95 -4.97
C HIS A 65 5.98 13.51 -6.20
N ALA A 66 5.34 12.65 -6.99
CA ALA A 66 4.69 13.06 -8.23
C ALA A 66 3.33 13.76 -8.02
N MET A 67 2.56 13.36 -7.00
CA MET A 67 1.16 13.76 -6.84
C MET A 67 0.88 14.63 -5.61
N GLY A 68 1.84 14.74 -4.68
CA GLY A 68 1.63 15.37 -3.38
C GLY A 68 1.19 16.83 -3.49
N GLU A 69 1.90 17.63 -4.29
CA GLU A 69 1.58 19.04 -4.45
C GLU A 69 0.19 19.26 -5.09
N PHE A 70 -0.14 18.48 -6.13
CA PHE A 70 -1.48 18.51 -6.72
C PHE A 70 -2.57 18.09 -5.72
N GLN A 71 -2.34 17.02 -4.95
CA GLN A 71 -3.26 16.55 -3.92
C GLN A 71 -3.51 17.59 -2.82
N ASP A 72 -2.44 18.28 -2.40
CA ASP A 72 -2.51 19.30 -1.35
C ASP A 72 -3.23 20.55 -1.85
N SER A 73 -2.90 21.03 -3.04
CA SER A 73 -3.55 22.19 -3.67
C SER A 73 -5.06 21.98 -3.83
N ILE A 74 -5.47 20.82 -4.36
CA ILE A 74 -6.89 20.52 -4.53
C ILE A 74 -7.60 20.28 -3.19
N SER A 75 -6.90 19.76 -2.17
CA SER A 75 -7.44 19.63 -0.81
C SER A 75 -7.63 20.99 -0.14
N GLU A 76 -6.76 21.96 -0.39
CA GLU A 76 -6.90 23.32 0.12
C GLU A 76 -8.11 24.02 -0.53
N LEU A 77 -8.32 23.87 -1.83
CA LEU A 77 -9.55 24.34 -2.48
C LEU A 77 -10.79 23.72 -1.81
N ASP A 78 -10.82 22.41 -1.59
CA ASP A 78 -11.94 21.72 -0.92
C ASP A 78 -12.21 22.27 0.49
N SER A 79 -11.15 22.52 1.26
CA SER A 79 -11.25 22.99 2.64
C SER A 79 -11.93 24.36 2.74
N ARG A 80 -11.63 25.24 1.78
CA ARG A 80 -12.13 26.62 1.72
C ARG A 80 -13.60 26.73 1.36
N LEU A 81 -14.16 25.76 0.64
CA LEU A 81 -15.57 25.79 0.23
C LEU A 81 -16.53 25.79 1.42
N ASN A 82 -16.12 25.25 2.58
CA ASN A 82 -16.93 25.28 3.80
C ASN A 82 -17.04 26.69 4.42
N VAL A 83 -16.09 27.58 4.13
CA VAL A 83 -16.09 28.97 4.61
C VAL A 83 -16.92 29.87 3.67
N GLY A 84 -17.12 29.42 2.44
CA GLY A 84 -17.70 30.20 1.35
C GLY A 84 -16.60 30.94 0.59
N LEU A 85 -16.69 30.92 -0.73
CA LEU A 85 -15.82 31.65 -1.65
C LEU A 85 -16.69 32.48 -2.59
N SER A 86 -16.19 33.64 -3.00
CA SER A 86 -16.70 34.32 -4.19
C SER A 86 -16.25 33.59 -5.47
N TYR A 87 -16.84 33.93 -6.62
CA TYR A 87 -16.45 33.36 -7.91
C TYR A 87 -14.98 33.63 -8.26
N ASP A 88 -14.53 34.87 -8.04
CA ASP A 88 -13.15 35.27 -8.34
C ASP A 88 -12.16 34.51 -7.45
N GLU A 89 -12.41 34.39 -6.15
CA GLU A 89 -11.57 33.60 -5.25
C GLU A 89 -11.59 32.10 -5.60
N TYR A 90 -12.75 31.59 -6.01
CA TYR A 90 -12.90 30.19 -6.41
C TYR A 90 -12.08 29.89 -7.67
N THR A 91 -12.16 30.74 -8.69
CA THR A 91 -11.45 30.56 -9.96
C THR A 91 -9.95 30.82 -9.86
N ASP A 92 -9.53 31.76 -9.00
CA ASP A 92 -8.13 31.97 -8.63
C ASP A 92 -7.53 30.70 -8.01
N LYS A 93 -8.17 30.16 -6.97
CA LYS A 93 -7.74 28.90 -6.33
C LYS A 93 -7.78 27.72 -7.29
N LEU A 94 -8.76 27.65 -8.18
CA LEU A 94 -8.82 26.61 -9.20
C LEU A 94 -7.65 26.72 -10.20
N GLY A 95 -7.22 27.95 -10.52
CA GLY A 95 -6.01 28.21 -11.29
C GLY A 95 -4.76 27.70 -10.59
N ASP A 96 -4.62 27.96 -9.28
CA ASP A 96 -3.52 27.40 -8.46
C ASP A 96 -3.48 25.86 -8.56
N VAL A 97 -4.65 25.21 -8.48
CA VAL A 97 -4.77 23.75 -8.64
C VAL A 97 -4.34 23.30 -10.04
N GLN A 98 -4.76 24.00 -11.10
CA GLN A 98 -4.37 23.66 -12.48
C GLN A 98 -2.85 23.75 -12.67
N VAL A 99 -2.20 24.76 -12.10
CA VAL A 99 -0.73 24.88 -12.18
C VAL A 99 -0.04 23.66 -11.56
N THR A 100 -0.52 23.20 -10.39
CA THR A 100 0.05 22.00 -9.75
C THR A 100 -0.27 20.71 -10.51
N TYR A 101 -1.43 20.63 -11.18
CA TYR A 101 -1.79 19.52 -12.06
C TYR A 101 -0.87 19.46 -13.29
N ASP A 102 -0.61 20.59 -13.93
CA ASP A 102 0.24 20.67 -15.12
C ASP A 102 1.72 20.36 -14.85
N GLN A 103 2.12 20.36 -13.58
CA GLN A 103 3.47 20.00 -13.12
C GLN A 103 3.63 18.50 -12.81
N VAL A 104 2.54 17.72 -12.83
CA VAL A 104 2.61 16.27 -12.57
C VAL A 104 3.38 15.60 -13.71
N ASP A 105 4.50 14.95 -13.35
CA ASP A 105 5.26 14.11 -14.28
C ASP A 105 4.62 12.71 -14.37
N TYR A 106 3.79 12.52 -15.40
CA TYR A 106 3.13 11.24 -15.65
C TYR A 106 4.09 10.17 -16.19
N ASP A 107 5.21 10.54 -16.79
CA ASP A 107 6.19 9.58 -17.29
C ASP A 107 6.89 8.88 -16.11
N GLU A 108 7.13 9.60 -15.00
CA GLU A 108 7.62 9.02 -13.75
C GLU A 108 6.62 8.06 -13.08
N LEU A 109 5.33 8.16 -13.41
CA LEU A 109 4.26 7.34 -12.85
C LEU A 109 3.99 6.04 -13.62
N ASP A 110 4.57 5.87 -14.81
CA ASP A 110 4.37 4.66 -15.64
C ASP A 110 4.84 3.38 -14.91
N ASP A 111 5.89 3.49 -14.09
CA ASP A 111 6.39 2.39 -13.26
C ASP A 111 5.55 2.17 -11.98
N ASN A 112 4.58 3.04 -11.69
CA ASN A 112 3.71 2.97 -10.52
C ASN A 112 2.21 3.01 -10.90
N PRO A 113 1.69 1.96 -11.57
CA PRO A 113 0.29 1.92 -12.02
C PRO A 113 -0.74 1.97 -10.88
N ARG A 114 -0.32 1.63 -9.64
CA ARG A 114 -1.18 1.74 -8.46
C ARG A 114 -1.36 3.21 -8.04
N CYS A 115 -0.31 4.02 -8.14
CA CYS A 115 -0.41 5.47 -7.88
C CYS A 115 -1.37 6.11 -8.88
N LEU A 116 -1.18 5.83 -10.18
CA LEU A 116 -2.05 6.39 -11.22
C LEU A 116 -3.52 6.01 -11.01
N SER A 117 -3.82 4.72 -10.83
CA SER A 117 -5.21 4.25 -10.70
C SER A 117 -5.84 4.56 -9.34
N GLY A 118 -5.07 4.55 -8.25
CA GLY A 118 -5.56 4.76 -6.89
C GLY A 118 -5.57 6.23 -6.45
N VAL A 119 -4.67 7.05 -6.96
CA VAL A 119 -4.48 8.45 -6.55
C VAL A 119 -4.75 9.41 -7.72
N GLY A 120 -4.03 9.26 -8.83
CA GLY A 120 -4.11 10.23 -9.93
C GLY A 120 -5.46 10.34 -10.61
N VAL A 121 -6.05 9.22 -11.02
CA VAL A 121 -7.38 9.22 -11.66
C VAL A 121 -8.45 9.82 -10.73
N PRO A 122 -8.52 9.49 -9.43
CA PRO A 122 -9.40 10.19 -8.51
C PRO A 122 -9.15 11.70 -8.41
N LEU A 123 -7.90 12.17 -8.28
CA LEU A 123 -7.60 13.61 -8.20
C LEU A 123 -7.98 14.37 -9.47
N GLU A 124 -7.65 13.84 -10.65
CA GLU A 124 -8.08 14.41 -11.93
C GLU A 124 -9.61 14.44 -12.04
N SER A 125 -10.29 13.37 -11.59
CA SER A 125 -11.74 13.35 -11.51
C SER A 125 -12.30 14.39 -10.55
N ALA A 126 -11.59 14.76 -9.48
CA ALA A 126 -11.97 15.83 -8.56
C ALA A 126 -11.83 17.20 -9.22
N LEU A 127 -10.67 17.47 -9.85
CA LEU A 127 -10.42 18.69 -10.61
C LEU A 127 -11.51 18.93 -11.66
N ASN A 128 -11.87 17.88 -12.40
CA ASN A 128 -12.95 17.91 -13.38
C ASN A 128 -14.33 18.27 -12.80
N GLN A 129 -14.61 17.96 -11.53
CA GLN A 129 -15.86 18.43 -10.90
C GLN A 129 -15.79 19.89 -10.52
N TYR A 130 -14.63 20.39 -10.07
CA TYR A 130 -14.45 21.82 -9.80
C TYR A 130 -14.54 22.64 -11.09
N LEU A 131 -13.92 22.21 -12.18
CA LEU A 131 -14.08 22.87 -13.48
C LEU A 131 -15.55 22.93 -13.93
N LYS A 132 -16.33 21.86 -13.70
CA LYS A 132 -17.78 21.86 -13.96
C LYS A 132 -18.53 22.84 -13.07
N ALA A 133 -18.12 23.02 -11.82
CA ALA A 133 -18.72 24.02 -10.94
C ALA A 133 -18.39 25.44 -11.40
N ALA A 134 -17.13 25.69 -11.82
CA ALA A 134 -16.71 26.96 -12.41
C ALA A 134 -17.56 27.31 -13.64
N ASN A 135 -17.79 26.34 -14.54
CA ASN A 135 -18.61 26.54 -15.72
C ASN A 135 -20.07 26.84 -15.38
N ILE A 136 -20.69 26.11 -14.44
CA ILE A 136 -22.06 26.40 -13.98
C ILE A 136 -22.18 27.84 -13.47
N TRP A 137 -21.16 28.29 -12.74
CA TRP A 137 -21.14 29.65 -12.21
C TRP A 137 -20.92 30.69 -13.31
N SER A 138 -20.02 30.41 -14.26
CA SER A 138 -19.79 31.26 -15.44
C SER A 138 -21.05 31.39 -16.30
N ASP A 139 -21.69 30.27 -16.63
CA ASP A 139 -22.92 30.22 -17.44
C ASP A 139 -24.05 31.04 -16.78
N CYS A 140 -24.07 31.13 -15.45
CA CYS A 140 -25.04 31.93 -14.71
C CYS A 140 -24.82 33.44 -14.92
N PHE A 141 -23.59 33.91 -15.13
CA PHE A 141 -23.35 35.33 -15.43
C PHE A 141 -23.88 35.72 -16.82
N ASP A 142 -23.91 34.78 -17.76
CA ASP A 142 -24.40 35.01 -19.11
C ASP A 142 -25.93 34.93 -19.23
N ASP A 143 -26.63 34.42 -18.21
CA ASP A 143 -28.09 34.30 -18.16
C ASP A 143 -28.71 35.36 -17.23
N VAL A 144 -29.42 36.32 -17.81
CA VAL A 144 -30.12 37.41 -17.10
C VAL A 144 -31.20 36.96 -16.12
N SER A 145 -31.66 35.71 -16.22
CA SER A 145 -32.64 35.10 -15.32
C SER A 145 -31.99 34.28 -14.20
N CYS A 146 -30.68 34.09 -14.25
CA CYS A 146 -29.96 33.30 -13.26
C CYS A 146 -29.71 34.07 -11.96
N SER A 147 -29.69 33.33 -10.86
CA SER A 147 -29.29 33.83 -9.55
C SER A 147 -28.37 32.82 -8.85
N ASN A 148 -27.54 33.29 -7.91
CA ASN A 148 -26.69 32.41 -7.11
C ASN A 148 -27.50 31.28 -6.43
N ASP A 149 -28.70 31.59 -5.91
CA ASP A 149 -29.58 30.62 -5.27
C ASP A 149 -30.03 29.52 -6.25
N SER A 150 -30.26 29.88 -7.52
CA SER A 150 -30.70 28.93 -8.54
C SER A 150 -29.63 27.89 -8.91
N ILE A 151 -28.34 28.25 -8.78
CA ILE A 151 -27.22 27.35 -9.10
C ILE A 151 -26.61 26.67 -7.87
N GLN A 152 -26.91 27.15 -6.66
CA GLN A 152 -26.28 26.69 -5.42
C GLN A 152 -26.36 25.17 -5.25
N GLY A 153 -27.52 24.55 -5.52
CA GLY A 153 -27.69 23.10 -5.42
C GLY A 153 -26.79 22.32 -6.40
N SER A 154 -26.63 22.84 -7.61
CA SER A 154 -25.76 22.25 -8.64
C SER A 154 -24.28 22.40 -8.28
N LEU A 155 -23.86 23.56 -7.74
CA LEU A 155 -22.50 23.78 -7.25
C LEU A 155 -22.17 22.83 -6.09
N GLN A 156 -23.03 22.76 -5.07
CA GLN A 156 -22.88 21.86 -3.92
C GLN A 156 -22.77 20.39 -4.34
N LEU A 157 -23.57 19.97 -5.34
CA LEU A 157 -23.47 18.61 -5.87
C LEU A 157 -22.11 18.33 -6.53
N ARG A 158 -21.54 19.31 -7.27
CA ARG A 158 -20.21 19.17 -7.88
C ARG A 158 -19.12 19.13 -6.83
N TRP A 159 -19.16 20.04 -5.86
CA TRP A 159 -18.21 20.09 -4.76
C TRP A 159 -18.23 18.80 -3.94
N ALA A 160 -19.40 18.30 -3.54
CA ALA A 160 -19.51 17.03 -2.81
C ALA A 160 -18.93 15.84 -3.59
N LYS A 161 -19.10 15.80 -4.92
CA LYS A 161 -18.47 14.80 -5.78
C LYS A 161 -16.95 14.96 -5.83
N ALA A 162 -16.45 16.19 -5.90
CA ALA A 162 -15.01 16.47 -5.85
C ALA A 162 -14.41 15.99 -4.51
N SER A 163 -15.00 16.36 -3.37
CA SER A 163 -14.50 15.94 -2.05
C SER A 163 -14.50 14.41 -1.90
N ALA A 164 -15.50 13.71 -2.46
CA ALA A 164 -15.52 12.26 -2.46
C ALA A 164 -14.36 11.64 -3.25
N LYS A 165 -13.94 12.29 -4.34
CA LYS A 165 -12.82 11.86 -5.17
C LYS A 165 -11.47 12.17 -4.51
N ILE A 166 -11.33 13.32 -3.83
CA ILE A 166 -10.16 13.64 -3.01
C ILE A 166 -9.99 12.61 -1.87
N ARG A 167 -11.08 12.22 -1.20
CA ARG A 167 -11.04 11.14 -0.20
C ARG A 167 -10.63 9.81 -0.80
N ALA A 168 -11.12 9.48 -1.99
CA ALA A 168 -10.71 8.25 -2.68
C ALA A 168 -9.21 8.26 -3.01
N ALA A 169 -8.65 9.40 -3.44
CA ALA A 169 -7.22 9.56 -3.67
C ALA A 169 -6.39 9.35 -2.39
N LYS A 170 -6.80 9.98 -1.28
CA LYS A 170 -6.15 9.84 0.03
C LYS A 170 -6.13 8.38 0.49
N ASN A 171 -7.26 7.69 0.40
CA ASN A 171 -7.33 6.26 0.71
C ASN A 171 -6.44 5.44 -0.23
N GLY A 172 -6.39 5.81 -1.52
CA GLY A 172 -5.51 5.18 -2.50
C GLY A 172 -4.04 5.30 -2.11
N MET A 173 -3.61 6.46 -1.63
CA MET A 173 -2.26 6.70 -1.11
C MET A 173 -1.96 5.81 0.11
N ASP A 174 -2.88 5.75 1.08
CA ASP A 174 -2.76 4.88 2.26
C ASP A 174 -2.66 3.39 1.87
N ASP A 175 -3.45 2.96 0.87
CA ASP A 175 -3.47 1.59 0.37
C ASP A 175 -2.15 1.20 -0.34
N LEU A 176 -1.40 2.16 -0.90
CA LEU A 176 -0.06 1.90 -1.46
C LEU A 176 0.91 1.40 -0.40
N GLY A 177 0.83 1.99 0.80
CA GLY A 177 1.69 1.65 1.94
C GLY A 177 1.39 0.29 2.58
N THR A 178 0.26 -0.33 2.23
CA THR A 178 -0.10 -1.67 2.70
C THR A 178 0.55 -2.74 1.81
N PRO A 179 1.48 -3.57 2.33
CA PRO A 179 2.05 -4.66 1.58
C PRO A 179 0.92 -5.60 1.13
N ARG A 180 0.86 -5.93 -0.17
CA ARG A 180 -0.09 -6.95 -0.63
C ARG A 180 0.23 -8.25 0.12
N SER A 181 -0.72 -8.70 0.93
CA SER A 181 -0.71 -10.06 1.46
C SER A 181 -0.76 -10.98 0.24
N GLY A 182 0.39 -11.56 -0.12
CA GLY A 182 0.44 -12.58 -1.13
C GLY A 182 -0.53 -13.69 -0.73
N THR A 183 -1.62 -13.84 -1.47
CA THR A 183 -2.34 -15.10 -1.48
C THR A 183 -1.38 -16.12 -2.08
N SER A 184 -0.86 -16.98 -1.19
CA SER A 184 -0.06 -18.16 -1.50
C SER A 184 -0.70 -19.05 -2.55
#